data_AF-A0A840GX94-F1
#
_entry.id   AF-A0A840GX94-F1
#
_cell.length_a   1.000
_cell.length_b   1.000
_cell.length_c   1.000
_cell.angle_alpha   90.00
_cell.angle_beta   90.00
_cell.angle_gamma   90.00
#
_symmetry.space_group_name_H-M   'P 1'
#
loop_
_entity.id
_entity.type
_entity.pdbx_description
1 polymer ?
#
loop_
_entity_poly.entity_id
_entity_poly.type
_entity_poly.pdbx_seq_one_letter_code
_entity_poly.pdbx_strand_id
1 'polypeptide(L)'
;MAAGMHAIGRFGIGFFSVFLRGSVVRVYSRRCDKGQETGRLLDFRGGTTSRPILSSASGKPVPVDGGTRVEVLLKNPPYDVGGLLRVNSYSKQTVPLNALVGAVAPNLISRSQRSLKTE
;
A
#
# COMPACT_ATOMS: atom_id res chain seq x y z
N MET A 1 1.01 4.41 20.80
CA MET A 1 0.72 3.31 19.86
C MET A 1 -0.75 2.97 20.01
N ALA A 2 -1.50 2.77 18.91
CA ALA A 2 -2.91 2.42 19.01
C ALA A 2 -3.05 1.07 19.74
N ALA A 3 -3.83 1.04 20.82
CA ALA A 3 -4.04 -0.17 21.60
C ALA A 3 -4.63 -1.28 20.70
N GLY A 4 -3.95 -2.43 20.60
CA GLY A 4 -4.40 -3.59 19.83
C GLY A 4 -3.76 -3.80 18.44
N MET A 5 -2.79 -2.97 18.03
CA MET A 5 -2.01 -3.23 16.80
C MET A 5 -0.82 -4.15 17.07
N HIS A 6 -0.91 -5.41 16.62
CA HIS A 6 0.24 -6.32 16.55
C HIS A 6 0.95 -6.19 15.20
N ALA A 7 2.06 -5.46 15.18
CA ALA A 7 2.90 -5.37 13.98
C ALA A 7 3.64 -6.70 13.75
N ILE A 8 3.41 -7.33 12.60
CA ILE A 8 4.18 -8.53 12.17
C ILE A 8 5.58 -8.19 11.65
N GLY A 9 5.83 -6.92 11.31
CA GLY A 9 7.10 -6.46 10.78
C GLY A 9 8.17 -6.44 11.87
N ARG A 10 9.25 -7.21 11.70
CA ARG A 10 10.32 -7.35 12.70
C ARG A 10 11.37 -6.23 12.66
N PHE A 11 11.69 -5.73 11.47
CA PHE A 11 12.86 -4.87 11.23
C PHE A 11 12.56 -3.49 10.65
N GLY A 12 11.28 -3.15 10.42
CA GLY A 12 10.89 -1.85 9.86
C GLY A 12 11.21 -1.63 8.37
N ILE A 13 11.83 -2.59 7.68
CA ILE A 13 12.21 -2.46 6.27
C ILE A 13 11.14 -2.94 5.26
N GLY A 14 10.01 -3.46 5.74
CA GLY A 14 8.98 -4.07 4.87
C GLY A 14 8.43 -3.11 3.82
N PHE A 15 8.34 -1.81 4.15
CA PHE A 15 7.92 -0.78 3.21
C PHE A 15 8.81 -0.74 1.96
N PHE A 16 10.12 -0.93 2.07
CA PHE A 16 11.05 -0.83 0.95
C PHE A 16 10.84 -1.92 -0.12
N SER A 17 10.09 -2.99 0.18
CA SER A 17 9.74 -4.01 -0.80
C SER A 17 8.94 -3.48 -1.99
N VAL A 18 8.23 -2.34 -1.83
CA VAL A 18 7.50 -1.69 -2.93
C VAL A 18 8.42 -1.29 -4.09
N PHE A 19 9.69 -0.97 -3.80
CA PHE A 19 10.66 -0.55 -4.81
C PHE A 19 11.11 -1.69 -5.74
N LEU A 20 10.86 -2.95 -5.36
CA LEU A 20 11.02 -4.09 -6.26
C LEU A 20 10.04 -3.99 -7.44
N ARG A 21 8.82 -3.52 -7.18
CA ARG A 21 7.72 -3.44 -8.15
C ARG A 21 7.68 -2.12 -8.93
N GLY A 22 8.19 -1.02 -8.39
CA GLY A 22 8.13 0.30 -9.01
C GLY A 22 9.16 1.28 -8.45
N SER A 23 9.75 2.13 -9.29
CA SER A 23 10.68 3.18 -8.85
C SER A 23 9.96 4.50 -8.51
N VAL A 24 8.71 4.68 -8.96
CA VAL A 24 7.89 5.85 -8.63
C VAL A 24 6.88 5.47 -7.55
N VAL A 25 7.01 6.08 -6.38
CA VAL A 25 6.18 5.78 -5.20
C VAL A 25 5.75 7.10 -4.56
N ARG A 26 4.46 7.25 -4.29
CA ARG A 26 3.90 8.42 -3.59
C ARG A 26 3.29 7.97 -2.28
N VAL A 27 3.75 8.54 -1.18
CA VAL A 27 3.23 8.26 0.16
C VAL A 27 2.53 9.50 0.67
N TYR A 28 1.21 9.43 0.77
CA TYR A 28 0.40 10.45 1.43
C TYR A 28 0.17 10.02 2.86
N SER A 29 0.47 10.88 3.82
CA SER A 29 0.22 10.61 5.22
C SER A 29 -0.44 11.80 5.88
N ARG A 30 -1.48 11.52 6.67
CA ARG A 30 -2.17 12.51 7.48
C ARG A 30 -2.45 11.91 8.85
N ARG A 31 -2.13 12.69 9.88
CA ARG A 31 -2.51 12.36 11.25
C ARG A 31 -4.02 12.49 11.43
N CYS A 32 -4.65 11.50 12.07
CA CYS A 32 -6.09 11.49 12.32
C CYS A 32 -6.54 12.64 13.23
N ASP A 33 -5.65 13.13 14.11
CA ASP A 33 -5.91 14.23 15.04
C ASP A 33 -5.76 15.64 14.45
N LYS A 34 -5.50 15.77 13.15
CA LYS A 34 -5.20 17.05 12.48
C LYS A 34 -6.08 17.29 11.24
N GLY A 35 -6.30 18.56 10.88
CA GLY A 35 -7.10 18.94 9.70
C GLY A 35 -6.51 18.45 8.37
N GLN A 36 -7.31 18.50 7.30
CA GLN A 36 -6.91 18.00 5.97
C GLN A 36 -5.71 18.77 5.40
N GLU A 37 -5.52 20.01 5.81
CA GLU A 37 -4.39 20.88 5.45
C GLU A 37 -3.03 20.38 5.96
N THR A 38 -3.02 19.43 6.91
CA THR A 38 -1.80 18.86 7.48
C THR A 38 -1.24 17.67 6.70
N GLY A 39 -1.89 17.28 5.60
CA GLY A 39 -1.41 16.21 4.74
C GLY A 39 0.03 16.45 4.26
N ARG A 40 0.79 15.36 4.21
CA ARG A 40 2.15 15.33 3.68
C ARG A 40 2.23 14.34 2.54
N LEU A 41 2.92 14.72 1.49
CA LEU A 41 3.30 13.84 0.38
C LEU A 41 4.82 13.64 0.43
N LEU A 42 5.23 12.38 0.42
CA LEU A 42 6.59 11.95 0.16
C LEU A 42 6.63 11.28 -1.22
N ASP A 43 7.25 11.94 -2.19
CA ASP A 43 7.32 11.52 -3.60
C ASP A 43 8.72 10.96 -3.93
N PHE A 44 8.78 9.67 -4.23
CA PHE A 44 9.97 8.97 -4.72
C PHE A 44 9.87 8.87 -6.24
N ARG A 45 10.86 9.41 -6.97
CA ARG A 45 10.88 9.39 -8.45
C ARG A 45 11.97 8.49 -9.05
N GLY A 46 12.82 7.89 -8.23
CA GLY A 46 13.97 7.08 -8.65
C GLY A 46 14.28 5.93 -7.70
N GLY A 47 13.25 5.38 -7.06
CA GLY A 47 13.39 4.38 -6.00
C GLY A 47 14.13 4.94 -4.78
N THR A 48 14.95 4.09 -4.15
CA THR A 48 15.74 4.44 -2.95
C THR A 48 17.05 5.16 -3.26
N THR A 49 17.44 5.26 -4.54
CA THR A 49 18.71 5.85 -4.96
C THR A 49 18.65 7.38 -5.06
N SER A 50 17.45 7.93 -5.26
CA SER A 50 17.22 9.36 -5.38
C SER A 50 16.61 9.93 -4.10
N ARG A 51 16.93 11.19 -3.81
CA ARG A 51 16.39 11.89 -2.64
C ARG A 51 14.88 12.13 -2.84
N PRO A 52 14.01 11.64 -1.94
CA PRO A 52 12.58 11.85 -2.06
C PRO A 52 12.21 13.32 -1.81
N ILE A 53 11.13 13.75 -2.45
CA ILE A 53 10.59 15.10 -2.31
C ILE A 53 9.48 15.07 -1.26
N LEU A 54 9.64 15.87 -0.20
CA LEU A 54 8.60 16.07 0.81
C LEU A 54 7.86 17.38 0.53
N SER A 55 6.55 17.31 0.36
CA SER A 55 5.70 18.49 0.15
C SER A 55 4.41 18.42 0.98
N SER A 56 3.77 19.56 1.17
CA SER A 56 2.37 19.61 1.63
C SER A 56 1.47 18.94 0.60
N ALA A 57 0.43 18.26 1.08
CA ALA A 57 -0.64 17.70 0.26
C ALA A 57 -1.98 18.03 0.91
N SER A 58 -2.94 18.44 0.10
CA SER A 58 -4.30 18.78 0.55
C SER A 58 -5.32 18.27 -0.46
N GLY A 59 -6.58 18.15 -0.02
CA GLY A 59 -7.69 17.71 -0.86
C GLY A 59 -7.74 16.20 -1.13
N LYS A 60 -8.25 15.83 -2.30
CA LYS A 60 -8.65 14.45 -2.67
C LYS A 60 -7.60 13.34 -2.48
N PRO A 61 -6.28 13.52 -2.72
CA PRO A 61 -5.34 12.40 -2.60
C PRO A 61 -5.01 12.06 -1.15
N VAL A 62 -5.33 12.93 -0.19
CA VAL A 62 -5.07 12.71 1.24
C VAL A 62 -6.25 11.95 1.87
N PRO A 63 -6.01 10.89 2.67
CA PRO A 63 -7.07 10.17 3.37
C PRO A 63 -7.93 11.08 4.27
N VAL A 64 -9.25 11.04 4.07
CA VAL A 64 -10.24 11.86 4.81
C VAL A 64 -10.35 11.43 6.27
N ASP A 65 -10.19 10.15 6.57
CA ASP A 65 -10.26 9.61 7.93
C ASP A 65 -8.88 9.60 8.64
N GLY A 66 -7.87 10.18 7.99
CA GLY A 66 -6.47 10.05 8.38
C GLY A 66 -5.85 8.73 7.93
N GLY A 67 -4.58 8.54 8.26
CA GLY A 67 -3.80 7.36 7.89
C GLY A 67 -2.80 7.62 6.76
N THR A 68 -2.38 6.54 6.11
CA THR A 68 -1.32 6.56 5.09
C THR A 68 -1.79 5.85 3.82
N ARG A 69 -1.73 6.54 2.69
CA ARG A 69 -1.99 6.00 1.35
C ARG A 69 -0.65 5.90 0.61
N VAL A 70 -0.35 4.70 0.12
CA VAL A 70 0.85 4.44 -0.68
C VAL A 70 0.42 4.11 -2.11
N GLU A 71 0.89 4.89 -3.07
CA GLU A 71 0.69 4.66 -4.50
C GLU A 71 2.01 4.22 -5.12
N VAL A 72 1.97 3.19 -5.95
CA VAL A 72 3.15 2.65 -6.63
C VAL A 72 2.87 2.57 -8.12
N LEU A 73 3.71 3.20 -8.94
CA LEU A 73 3.69 3.00 -10.37
C LEU A 73 4.43 1.69 -10.69
N LEU A 74 3.69 0.68 -11.17
CA LEU A 74 4.27 -0.61 -11.52
C LEU A 74 5.16 -0.50 -12.76
N LYS A 75 6.30 -1.19 -12.75
CA LYS A 75 7.20 -1.30 -13.91
C LYS A 75 6.52 -1.94 -15.12
N ASN A 76 5.71 -2.96 -14.86
CA ASN A 76 4.95 -3.71 -15.87
C ASN A 76 3.46 -3.56 -15.56
N PRO A 77 2.58 -3.55 -16.59
CA PRO A 77 1.14 -3.64 -16.39
C PRO A 77 0.78 -4.85 -15.52
N PRO A 78 -0.21 -4.73 -14.62
CA PRO A 78 -0.47 -5.76 -13.61
C PRO A 78 -0.87 -7.12 -14.21
N TYR A 79 -1.45 -7.13 -15.42
CA TYR A 79 -1.95 -8.32 -16.12
C TYR A 79 -0.99 -8.89 -17.16
N ASP A 80 0.12 -8.21 -17.44
CA ASP A 80 1.09 -8.63 -18.45
C ASP A 80 2.07 -9.70 -17.92
N VAL A 81 2.90 -10.25 -18.82
CA VAL A 81 3.96 -11.18 -18.46
C VAL A 81 4.92 -10.51 -17.47
N GLY A 82 5.13 -11.13 -16.30
CA GLY A 82 5.89 -10.53 -15.21
C GLY A 82 5.16 -9.43 -14.42
N GLY A 83 3.87 -9.22 -14.70
CA GLY A 83 2.97 -8.37 -13.93
C GLY A 83 2.59 -8.95 -12.57
N LEU A 84 2.03 -8.11 -11.68
CA LEU A 84 1.71 -8.49 -10.30
C LEU A 84 0.60 -9.55 -10.18
N LEU A 85 -0.37 -9.53 -11.10
CA LEU A 85 -1.58 -10.37 -11.07
C LEU A 85 -1.49 -11.58 -12.01
N ARG A 86 -0.30 -11.83 -12.58
CA ARG A 86 -0.02 -12.96 -13.48
C ARG A 86 0.43 -14.16 -12.66
N VAL A 87 -0.24 -15.31 -12.79
CA VAL A 87 0.04 -16.51 -11.95
C VAL A 87 1.28 -17.26 -12.40
N ASN A 88 1.48 -17.39 -13.71
CA ASN A 88 2.57 -18.14 -14.30
C ASN A 88 3.02 -17.43 -15.59
N SER A 89 4.31 -17.52 -15.89
CA SER A 89 4.88 -17.08 -17.17
C SER A 89 4.35 -17.90 -18.34
N TYR A 90 3.97 -19.16 -18.12
CA TYR A 90 3.55 -20.09 -19.18
C TYR A 90 2.04 -20.11 -19.47
N SER A 91 1.17 -20.04 -18.47
CA SER A 91 -0.29 -20.03 -18.69
C SER A 91 -0.80 -18.60 -18.84
N LYS A 92 -1.85 -18.32 -19.64
CA LYS A 92 -2.47 -16.97 -19.76
C LYS A 92 -3.37 -16.59 -18.56
N GLN A 93 -3.28 -17.32 -17.46
CA GLN A 93 -4.13 -17.12 -16.30
C GLN A 93 -3.70 -15.91 -15.45
N THR A 94 -4.70 -15.12 -15.05
CA THR A 94 -4.56 -13.99 -14.13
C THR A 94 -5.33 -14.27 -12.85
N VAL A 95 -4.78 -13.88 -11.71
CA VAL A 95 -5.47 -13.94 -10.42
C VAL A 95 -6.10 -12.60 -10.08
N PRO A 96 -7.31 -12.59 -9.48
CA PRO A 96 -7.88 -11.36 -8.96
C PRO A 96 -7.10 -10.89 -7.73
N LEU A 97 -7.08 -9.57 -7.51
CA LEU A 97 -6.29 -8.96 -6.44
C LEU A 97 -6.65 -9.50 -5.05
N ASN A 98 -7.94 -9.75 -4.80
CA ASN A 98 -8.41 -10.32 -3.52
C ASN A 98 -7.83 -11.71 -3.24
N ALA A 99 -7.69 -12.57 -4.26
CA ALA A 99 -7.10 -13.90 -4.12
C ALA A 99 -5.60 -13.80 -3.80
N LEU A 100 -4.89 -12.88 -4.47
CA LEU A 100 -3.48 -12.63 -4.17
C LEU A 100 -3.28 -12.11 -2.74
N VAL A 101 -4.11 -11.15 -2.31
CA VAL A 101 -4.08 -10.61 -0.95
C VAL A 101 -4.41 -11.70 0.08
N GLY A 102 -5.39 -12.56 -0.20
CA GLY A 102 -5.73 -13.67 0.68
C GLY A 102 -4.61 -14.70 0.83
N ALA A 103 -3.85 -14.95 -0.24
CA ALA A 103 -2.70 -15.85 -0.19
C ALA A 103 -1.51 -15.27 0.60
N VAL A 104 -1.21 -13.97 0.43
CA VAL A 104 -0.02 -13.33 1.04
C VAL A 104 -0.31 -12.79 2.45
N ALA A 105 -1.54 -12.36 2.73
CA ALA A 105 -1.97 -11.77 3.99
C ALA A 105 -3.30 -12.38 4.47
N PRO A 106 -3.34 -13.69 4.78
CA PRO A 106 -4.58 -14.41 5.11
C PRO A 106 -5.31 -13.84 6.33
N ASN A 107 -4.57 -13.28 7.29
CA ASN A 107 -5.12 -12.70 8.51
C ASN A 107 -5.75 -11.30 8.32
N LEU A 108 -5.59 -10.68 7.15
CA LEU A 108 -6.22 -9.38 6.86
C LEU A 108 -7.73 -9.54 6.57
N ILE A 109 -8.13 -10.65 5.96
CA ILE A 109 -9.52 -10.90 5.52
C ILE A 109 -10.42 -11.36 6.68
N SER A 110 -9.86 -12.02 7.71
CA SER A 110 -10.62 -12.53 8.84
C SER A 110 -11.22 -11.45 9.75
N ARG A 111 -10.78 -10.19 9.64
CA ARG A 111 -11.33 -9.06 10.43
C ARG A 111 -12.60 -8.46 9.82
N SER A 112 -12.81 -8.52 8.50
CA SER A 112 -14.03 -7.97 7.88
C SER A 112 -15.28 -8.82 8.16
N GLN A 113 -15.11 -10.11 8.39
CA GLN A 113 -16.21 -11.05 8.69
C GLN A 113 -16.68 -10.98 10.16
N ARG A 114 -15.93 -10.33 11.05
CA ARG A 114 -16.22 -10.30 12.49
C ARG A 114 -17.18 -9.18 12.90
N SER A 115 -17.49 -8.23 12.02
CA SER A 115 -18.42 -7.12 12.29
C SER A 115 -19.89 -7.43 11.93
N LEU A 116 -20.20 -8.65 11.46
CA LEU A 116 -21.54 -9.07 11.00
C LEU A 116 -22.14 -10.21 11.87
N LYS A 117 -21.58 -10.49 13.05
CA LYS A 117 -22.08 -11.55 13.96
C LYS A 117 -22.29 -11.04 15.39
N THR A 118 -22.90 -9.88 15.54
CA THR A 118 -23.40 -9.41 16.84
C THR A 118 -24.69 -8.66 16.64
N GLU A 119 -25.75 -9.40 16.30
CA GLU A 119 -27.15 -9.15 16.66
C GLU A 119 -27.82 -10.51 16.86
#